data_AF-A0A9E5NPY9-F1
#
_entry.id   AF-A0A9E5NPY9-F1
#
_cell.length_a   1.000
_cell.length_b   1.000
_cell.length_c   1.000
_cell.angle_alpha   90.00
_cell.angle_beta   90.00
_cell.angle_gamma   90.00
#
_symmetry.space_group_name_H-M   'P 1'
#
loop_
_entity.id
_entity.type
_entity.pdbx_description
1 polymer ?
#
loop_
_entity_poly.entity_id
_entity_poly.type
_entity_poly.pdbx_seq_one_letter_code
_entity_poly.pdbx_strand_id
1 'polypeptide(L)' 'MGRLYRQFLALLGGMNERVRSRLDKAVEEHGGVIWGIDALQPEGHGTLLYVLYEVLSGTPVAGIQLDH' A
#
# COMPACT_ATOMS: atom_id res chain seq x y z
N MET A 1 7.78 6.22 -17.52
CA MET A 1 7.29 5.99 -16.13
C MET A 1 7.74 4.62 -15.64
N GLY A 2 8.34 4.54 -14.45
CA GLY A 2 8.86 3.29 -13.88
C GLY A 2 7.76 2.30 -13.46
N ARG A 3 8.09 1.00 -13.42
CA ARG A 3 7.17 -0.09 -13.04
C ARG A 3 6.55 0.12 -11.64
N LEU A 4 7.36 0.53 -10.68
CA LEU A 4 6.93 0.80 -9.29
C LEU A 4 5.87 1.89 -9.21
N TYR A 5 5.98 2.94 -10.02
CA TYR A 5 4.99 4.03 -10.03
C TYR A 5 3.62 3.55 -10.53
N ARG A 6 3.58 2.67 -11.54
CA ARG A 6 2.32 2.07 -12.00
C ARG A 6 1.71 1.14 -10.96
N GLN A 7 2.54 0.36 -10.26
CA GLN A 7 2.11 -0.51 -9.17
C GLN A 7 1.53 0.30 -8.01
N PHE A 8 2.18 1.40 -7.64
CA PHE A 8 1.67 2.35 -6.64
C PHE A 8 0.29 2.92 -7.02
N LEU A 9 0.12 3.40 -8.25
CA LEU A 9 -1.17 3.91 -8.71
C LEU A 9 -2.26 2.84 -8.72
N ALA A 10 -1.92 1.61 -9.11
CA ALA A 10 -2.86 0.48 -9.08
C ALA A 10 -3.31 0.16 -7.64
N LEU A 11 -2.40 0.22 -6.68
CA LEU A 11 -2.67 -0.02 -5.26
C LEU A 11 -3.52 1.11 -4.64
N LEU A 12 -3.30 2.37 -5.02
CA LEU A 12 -4.17 3.49 -4.63
C LEU A 12 -5.61 3.33 -5.15
N GLY A 13 -5.80 2.69 -6.30
CA GLY A 13 -7.13 2.35 -6.82
C GLY A 13 -7.93 1.40 -5.91
N GLY A 14 -7.28 0.67 -5.00
CA GLY A 14 -7.90 -0.25 -4.07
C GLY A 14 -8.48 0.38 -2.79
N MET A 15 -8.43 1.71 -2.66
CA MET A 15 -8.95 2.41 -1.48
C MET A 15 -10.47 2.20 -1.30
N ASN A 16 -10.88 1.83 -0.09
CA ASN A 16 -12.28 1.77 0.32
C ASN A 16 -12.58 2.78 1.45
N GLU A 17 -13.86 2.96 1.79
CA GLU A 17 -14.29 3.92 2.82
C GLU A 17 -13.66 3.65 4.20
N ARG A 18 -13.46 2.38 4.55
CA ARG A 18 -12.82 1.98 5.81
C ARG A 18 -11.36 2.44 5.87
N VAL A 19 -10.62 2.28 4.77
CA VAL A 19 -9.24 2.75 4.65
C VAL A 19 -9.21 4.27 4.70
N ARG A 20 -10.09 4.96 3.95
CA ARG A 20 -10.20 6.42 3.96
C ARG A 20 -10.39 6.97 5.38
N SER A 21 -11.35 6.43 6.14
CA SER A 21 -11.59 6.88 7.52
C SER A 21 -10.37 6.70 8.43
N ARG A 22 -9.54 5.67 8.22
CA ARG A 22 -8.29 5.49 8.99
C ARG A 22 -7.21 6.48 8.58
N LEU A 23 -7.11 6.79 7.29
CA LEU A 23 -6.17 7.80 6.79
C LEU A 23 -6.55 9.19 7.29
N ASP A 24 -7.84 9.53 7.31
CA ASP A 24 -8.31 10.81 7.83
C ASP A 24 -7.92 10.96 9.32
N LYS A 25 -8.05 9.90 10.12
CA LYS A 25 -7.56 9.88 11.51
C LYS A 25 -6.05 10.06 11.60
N ALA A 26 -5.28 9.36 10.76
CA ALA A 26 -3.82 9.53 10.74
C ALA A 26 -3.42 10.96 10.39
N VAL A 27 -4.15 11.62 9.48
CA VAL A 27 -3.95 13.05 9.15
C VAL A 27 -4.29 13.95 10.35
N GLU A 28 -5.40 13.69 11.04
CA GLU A 28 -5.77 14.44 12.24
C GLU A 28 -4.72 14.30 13.37
N GLU A 29 -4.18 13.09 13.56
CA GLU A 29 -3.22 12.79 14.63
C GLU A 29 -1.79 13.25 14.31
N HIS A 30 -1.38 13.22 13.04
CA HIS A 30 0.02 13.42 12.64
C HIS A 30 0.25 14.57 11.65
N GLY A 31 -0.81 15.22 11.17
CA GLY A 31 -0.72 16.31 10.19
C GLY A 31 -0.43 15.84 8.75
N GLY A 32 -0.46 14.54 8.49
CA GLY A 32 -0.19 13.97 7.18
C GLY A 32 -0.16 12.43 7.17
N VAL A 33 0.17 11.86 6.02
CA VAL A 33 0.33 10.41 5.83
C VAL A 33 1.69 10.10 5.21
N ILE A 34 2.28 8.98 5.62
CA ILE A 34 3.50 8.45 5.00
C ILE A 34 3.16 7.12 4.35
N TRP A 35 3.49 6.99 3.07
CA TRP A 35 3.21 5.78 2.30
C TRP A 35 4.41 4.83 2.29
N GLY A 36 4.18 3.58 2.67
CA GLY A 36 5.13 2.47 2.53
C GLY A 36 4.67 1.51 1.45
N ILE A 37 5.63 1.02 0.65
CA ILE A 37 5.40 -0.09 -0.29
C ILE A 37 6.45 -1.15 -0.02
N ASP A 38 5.99 -2.33 0.39
CA ASP A 38 6.84 -3.50 0.54
C ASP A 38 6.57 -4.49 -0.57
N ALA A 39 7.62 -5.19 -1.00
CA ALA A 39 7.53 -6.34 -1.90
C ALA A 39 7.99 -7.57 -1.12
N LEU A 40 7.02 -8.39 -0.71
CA LEU A 40 7.27 -9.65 -0.03
C LEU A 40 7.38 -10.75 -1.09
N GLN A 41 8.45 -11.54 -1.05
CA GLN A 41 8.60 -12.74 -1.85
C GLN A 41 8.22 -13.96 -0.98
N PRO A 42 7.06 -14.60 -1.20
CA PRO A 42 6.74 -15.85 -0.53
C PRO A 42 7.73 -16.94 -0.95
N GLU A 43 8.24 -17.71 0.01
CA GLU A 43 9.17 -18.80 -0.27
C GLU A 43 8.54 -19.80 -1.26
N GLY A 44 9.29 -20.15 -2.30
CA GLY A 44 8.89 -21.16 -3.29
C GLY A 44 7.98 -20.68 -4.42
N HIS A 45 7.58 -19.40 -4.45
CA HIS A 45 6.73 -18.85 -5.51
C HIS A 45 7.45 -17.72 -6.27
N GLY A 46 7.49 -17.81 -7.61
CA GLY A 46 8.13 -16.81 -8.50
C GLY A 46 7.39 -15.48 -8.62
N THR A 47 6.56 -15.14 -7.64
CA THR A 47 5.68 -13.97 -7.63
C THR A 47 6.01 -13.06 -6.46
N LEU A 48 5.89 -11.75 -6.64
CA LEU A 48 6.02 -10.78 -5.55
C LEU A 48 4.63 -10.32 -5.07
N LEU A 49 4.44 -10.30 -3.76
CA LEU A 49 3.30 -9.66 -3.12
C LEU A 49 3.69 -8.23 -2.75
N TYR A 50 3.15 -7.27 -3.49
CA TYR A 50 3.29 -5.85 -3.18
C TYR A 50 2.21 -5.42 -2.20
N VAL A 51 2.59 -4.72 -1.14
CA VAL A 51 1.67 -4.20 -0.11
C VAL A 51 1.85 -2.69 -0.01
N LEU A 52 0.76 -1.94 -0.17
CA LEU A 52 0.70 -0.51 0.13
C LEU A 52 0.07 -0.33 1.50
N TYR A 53 0.73 0.45 2.36
CA TYR A 53 0.22 0.76 3.70
C TYR A 53 0.62 2.19 4.11
N GLU A 54 -0.11 2.73 5.08
CA GLU A 54 0.23 3.98 5.74
C GLU A 54 1.10 3.66 6.97
N VAL A 55 2.27 4.30 7.06
CA VAL A 55 3.35 3.90 7.98
C VAL A 55 3.05 4.27 9.42
N LEU A 56 2.45 5.43 9.69
CA LEU A 56 2.28 5.96 11.05
C LEU A 56 1.21 5.19 11.83
N SER A 57 0.12 4.84 11.17
CA SER A 57 -0.98 4.02 11.71
C SER A 57 -0.80 2.52 11.46
N GLY A 58 0.14 2.14 10.59
CA GLY A 58 0.31 0.76 10.12
C GLY A 58 -0.88 0.23 9.32
N THR A 59 -1.73 1.12 8.78
CA THR A 59 -2.97 0.71 8.10
C THR A 59 -2.66 0.14 6.71
N PRO A 60 -2.93 -1.15 6.44
CA PRO A 60 -2.83 -1.68 5.08
C PRO A 60 -3.94 -1.10 4.21
N VAL A 61 -3.57 -0.69 3.00
CA VAL A 61 -4.46 -0.04 2.04
C VAL A 61 -4.80 -0.98 0.90
N ALA A 62 -3.79 -1.60 0.29
CA ALA A 62 -4.00 -2.55 -0.80
C ALA A 62 -2.85 -3.54 -0.89
N GLY A 63 -3.12 -4.69 -1.49
CA GLY A 63 -2.11 -5.67 -1.85
C GLY A 63 -2.34 -6.18 -3.27
N ILE A 64 -1.28 -6.43 -4.02
CA ILE A 64 -1.35 -7.05 -5.33
C ILE A 64 -0.22 -8.06 -5.49
N GLN A 65 -0.57 -9.26 -5.96
CA GLN A 65 0.41 -10.27 -6.36
C GLN A 65 0.71 -10.09 -7.84
N LEU A 66 1.99 -9.96 -8.18
CA LEU A 66 2.45 -9.79 -9.55
C LEU A 66 3.61 -10.74 -9.82
N ASP A 67 3.64 -11.29 -11.02
CA ASP A 67 4.80 -12.03 -11.50
C ASP A 67 6.00 -11.09 -11.64
N HIS A 68 7.20 -11.63 -11.39
CA HIS A 68 8.45 -10.87 -11.44
C HIS A 68 8.77 -10.39 -12.86
#